data_AF-A5K586-F1
#
_entry.id   AF-A5K586-F1
#
_cell.length_a   1.000
_cell.length_b   1.000
_cell.length_c   1.000
_cell.angle_alpha   90.00
_cell.angle_beta   90.00
_cell.angle_gamma   90.00
#
_symmetry.space_group_name_H-M   'P 1'
#
loop_
_entity.id
_entity.type
_entity.pdbx_description
1 polymer ?
#
loop_
_entity_poly.entity_id
_entity_poly.type
_entity_poly.pdbx_seq_one_letter_code
_entity_poly.pdbx_strand_id
1 'polypeptide(L)'
;MELNKLCSFLLRGNISHCENAPTGENAPKGENAQTGENAPKSENPPKSEHSQALFQDASGGKNNDSILDVIKKIPINPFIDSNEDLNKYKYGVEKKKIQRYTGVQVYEEEDKDHKKNQPVDYPFPVSKSVVFEKNKVNKSEDRININYSNIASDLYPEEGFKTPNRKKHFSSDWEMLLAHNHGLYNFKNTDHNTIVNKDMYALNTENDIRNKLNLYVERINVDNPNDACKYLAIEEYKCLLTHSFHMNPDVSNQKCVKWFNEYMQCKWDEHKLNYGYNYIENRRNKKSKAYIAAPDYQYS
;
A
#
# COMPACT_ATOMS: atom_id res chain seq x y z
N MET A 1 -31.49 -13.69 -23.40
CA MET A 1 -30.32 -14.49 -23.02
C MET A 1 -29.12 -13.90 -23.76
N GLU A 2 -28.44 -12.94 -23.12
CA GLU A 2 -27.12 -12.46 -23.53
C GLU A 2 -26.26 -12.42 -22.28
N LEU A 3 -24.99 -12.83 -22.37
CA LEU A 3 -24.14 -13.11 -21.20
C LEU A 3 -22.71 -12.56 -21.39
N ASN A 4 -22.56 -11.53 -22.25
CA ASN A 4 -21.27 -11.08 -22.80
C ASN A 4 -20.78 -9.73 -22.25
N LYS A 5 -21.24 -9.30 -21.07
CA LYS A 5 -20.79 -8.05 -20.40
C LYS A 5 -20.52 -8.23 -18.90
N LEU A 6 -19.82 -9.31 -18.54
CA LEU A 6 -19.30 -9.54 -17.20
C LEU A 6 -17.78 -9.76 -17.26
N CYS A 7 -17.02 -8.65 -17.27
CA CYS A 7 -15.58 -8.68 -17.06
C CYS A 7 -15.28 -8.98 -15.59
N SER A 8 -15.35 -10.26 -15.21
CA SER A 8 -14.95 -10.71 -13.89
C SER A 8 -13.44 -10.52 -13.72
N PHE A 9 -13.04 -9.70 -12.73
CA PHE A 9 -11.64 -9.53 -12.32
C PHE A 9 -11.15 -10.76 -11.52
N LEU A 10 -11.17 -11.93 -12.16
CA LEU A 10 -10.47 -13.11 -11.67
C LEU A 10 -8.98 -12.91 -11.88
N LEU A 11 -8.25 -12.59 -10.79
CA LEU A 11 -6.79 -12.62 -10.75
C LEU A 11 -6.26 -14.06 -10.76
N ARG A 12 -6.46 -14.74 -11.91
CA ARG A 12 -5.64 -15.86 -12.37
C ARG A 12 -5.01 -15.44 -13.68
N GLY A 13 -3.68 -15.49 -13.76
CA GLY A 13 -2.94 -14.92 -14.88
C GLY A 13 -3.27 -15.59 -16.21
N ASN A 14 -3.84 -14.82 -17.13
CA ASN A 14 -3.74 -14.97 -18.58
C ASN A 14 -4.15 -13.65 -19.24
N ILE A 15 -3.23 -13.01 -19.97
CA ILE A 15 -3.51 -11.76 -20.69
C ILE A 15 -4.11 -12.14 -22.05
N SER A 16 -5.43 -11.94 -22.21
CA SER A 16 -6.07 -12.03 -23.52
C SER A 16 -5.79 -10.77 -24.34
N HIS A 17 -5.19 -10.92 -25.51
CA HIS A 17 -5.00 -9.84 -26.48
C HIS A 17 -6.35 -9.22 -26.91
N CYS A 18 -6.40 -7.90 -26.98
CA CYS A 18 -7.40 -7.14 -27.73
C CYS A 18 -6.65 -6.14 -28.62
N GLU A 19 -6.56 -6.43 -29.91
CA GLU A 19 -6.00 -5.49 -30.91
C GLU A 19 -7.10 -4.56 -31.45
N ASN A 20 -6.73 -3.30 -31.71
CA ASN A 20 -7.03 -2.55 -32.95
C ASN A 20 -6.29 -1.19 -32.92
N ALA A 21 -6.07 -0.55 -34.08
CA ALA A 21 -5.03 0.49 -34.27
C ALA A 21 -5.57 1.83 -34.88
N PRO A 22 -4.81 2.72 -35.60
CA PRO A 22 -4.53 4.06 -35.07
C PRO A 22 -4.75 5.29 -36.00
N THR A 23 -4.72 6.50 -35.41
CA THR A 23 -4.63 7.86 -36.03
C THR A 23 -3.96 8.82 -35.01
N GLY A 24 -3.40 10.02 -35.28
CA GLY A 24 -3.24 10.88 -36.48
C GLY A 24 -3.82 12.30 -36.23
N GLU A 25 -3.19 13.45 -36.52
CA GLU A 25 -1.83 13.76 -37.01
C GLU A 25 -1.42 15.27 -36.81
N ASN A 26 -0.11 15.55 -36.71
CA ASN A 26 0.62 16.82 -37.04
C ASN A 26 0.43 18.17 -36.28
N ALA A 27 1.43 19.06 -36.44
CA ALA A 27 1.58 20.43 -35.89
C ALA A 27 2.01 21.44 -37.00
N PRO A 28 2.24 22.76 -36.74
CA PRO A 28 3.63 23.27 -36.63
C PRO A 28 3.85 24.58 -35.77
N LYS A 29 4.94 25.33 -36.03
CA LYS A 29 5.61 26.37 -35.20
C LYS A 29 5.47 27.84 -35.69
N GLY A 30 5.90 28.80 -34.85
CA GLY A 30 6.69 30.00 -35.24
C GLY A 30 6.35 31.31 -34.50
N GLU A 31 7.09 32.43 -34.65
CA GLU A 31 8.51 32.67 -34.26
C GLU A 31 8.79 34.21 -34.12
N ASN A 32 9.68 34.61 -33.20
CA ASN A 32 10.47 35.85 -33.05
C ASN A 32 10.07 37.24 -33.63
N ALA A 33 10.26 38.29 -32.80
CA ALA A 33 10.66 39.65 -33.21
C ALA A 33 11.47 40.36 -32.09
N GLN A 34 12.34 41.33 -32.42
CA GLN A 34 13.23 42.05 -31.49
C GLN A 34 13.16 43.59 -31.64
N THR A 35 13.36 44.32 -30.53
CA THR A 35 14.06 45.64 -30.35
C THR A 35 13.54 46.33 -29.06
N GLY A 36 14.25 47.22 -28.37
CA GLY A 36 15.64 47.71 -28.51
C GLY A 36 15.89 48.95 -27.61
N GLU A 37 17.16 49.31 -27.41
CA GLU A 37 17.68 50.61 -26.90
C GLU A 37 17.82 50.92 -25.37
N ASN A 38 19.10 51.12 -25.00
CA ASN A 38 19.71 52.20 -24.20
C ASN A 38 19.59 52.31 -22.66
N ALA A 39 20.75 52.62 -22.05
CA ALA A 39 20.99 52.94 -20.63
C ALA A 39 21.82 54.25 -20.54
N PRO A 40 22.08 54.79 -19.33
CA PRO A 40 23.50 54.85 -18.89
C PRO A 40 23.72 54.61 -17.38
N LYS A 41 24.99 54.73 -16.93
CA LYS A 41 25.52 54.39 -15.59
C LYS A 41 25.89 55.62 -14.74
N SER A 42 25.94 55.44 -13.41
CA SER A 42 26.82 56.13 -12.42
C SER A 42 26.62 55.38 -11.07
N GLU A 43 27.56 54.62 -10.51
CA GLU A 43 28.80 54.97 -9.76
C GLU A 43 28.59 55.30 -8.25
N ASN A 44 29.63 55.05 -7.43
CA ASN A 44 29.62 54.69 -5.98
C ASN A 44 30.63 55.57 -5.18
N PRO A 45 30.89 55.42 -3.85
CA PRO A 45 30.30 54.58 -2.77
C PRO A 45 29.71 55.52 -1.65
N PRO A 46 29.95 55.49 -0.30
CA PRO A 46 30.48 54.47 0.64
C PRO A 46 29.84 54.35 2.07
N LYS A 47 30.22 53.24 2.76
CA LYS A 47 30.43 53.03 4.22
C LYS A 47 29.31 53.25 5.28
N SER A 48 28.78 52.12 5.76
CA SER A 48 29.08 51.53 7.08
C SER A 48 28.83 50.00 6.98
N GLU A 49 29.58 49.05 7.54
CA GLU A 49 30.06 48.82 8.93
C GLU A 49 28.87 48.67 9.91
N HIS A 50 28.66 47.55 10.63
CA HIS A 50 29.51 46.37 10.86
C HIS A 50 28.68 45.15 11.31
N SER A 51 28.91 43.95 10.75
CA SER A 51 28.67 42.66 11.45
C SER A 51 29.37 41.50 10.73
N GLN A 52 30.16 40.72 11.46
CA GLN A 52 30.98 39.64 10.90
C GLN A 52 30.23 38.30 10.97
N ALA A 53 29.81 37.78 9.81
CA ALA A 53 29.47 36.38 9.65
C ALA A 53 30.72 35.62 9.17
N LEU A 54 31.28 34.73 9.99
CA LEU A 54 32.55 34.05 9.72
C LEU A 54 32.37 32.88 8.74
N PHE A 55 32.11 33.19 7.47
CA PHE A 55 32.20 32.24 6.36
C PHE A 55 33.51 32.46 5.60
N GLN A 56 34.53 31.68 5.95
CA GLN A 56 35.66 31.46 5.04
C GLN A 56 35.25 30.41 4.02
N ASP A 57 35.09 30.81 2.76
CA ASP A 57 34.82 29.92 1.64
C ASP A 57 36.05 29.04 1.35
N ALA A 58 36.18 27.95 2.10
CA ALA A 58 37.07 26.85 1.78
C ALA A 58 36.51 26.08 0.56
N SER A 59 37.24 26.11 -0.53
CA SER A 59 36.83 25.61 -1.84
C SER A 59 36.46 24.12 -1.87
N GLY A 60 35.36 23.79 -2.57
CA GLY A 60 35.10 22.41 -3.06
C GLY A 60 34.15 21.52 -2.25
N GLY A 61 33.32 22.08 -1.36
CA GLY A 61 32.29 21.30 -0.63
C GLY A 61 31.11 20.85 -1.51
N LYS A 62 30.70 19.57 -1.42
CA LYS A 62 29.48 19.06 -2.07
C LYS A 62 28.24 19.39 -1.23
N ASN A 63 27.36 20.24 -1.76
CA ASN A 63 25.96 20.43 -1.36
C ASN A 63 25.71 20.57 0.16
N ASN A 64 26.29 21.59 0.80
CA ASN A 64 26.18 21.85 2.24
C ASN A 64 24.73 21.82 2.76
N ASP A 65 23.76 22.35 2.00
CA ASP A 65 22.33 22.38 2.36
C ASP A 65 21.70 20.99 2.49
N SER A 66 22.21 19.98 1.78
CA SER A 66 21.69 18.61 1.82
C SER A 66 22.11 17.82 3.08
N ILE A 67 22.91 18.44 3.96
CA ILE A 67 23.44 17.86 5.21
C ILE A 67 22.94 18.69 6.43
N LEU A 68 21.96 19.57 6.22
CA LEU A 68 21.44 20.52 7.22
C LEU A 68 21.02 19.87 8.54
N ASP A 69 20.41 18.68 8.49
CA ASP A 69 19.97 17.94 9.67
C ASP A 69 21.16 17.47 10.53
N VAL A 70 22.26 17.02 9.92
CA VAL A 70 23.48 16.65 10.65
C VAL A 70 24.12 17.91 11.26
N ILE A 71 24.21 19.00 10.47
CA ILE A 71 24.80 20.28 10.90
C ILE A 71 24.03 20.88 12.10
N LYS A 72 22.69 20.83 12.06
CA LYS A 72 21.80 21.33 13.13
C LYS A 72 21.46 20.27 14.19
N LYS A 73 22.05 19.07 14.11
CA LYS A 73 21.78 17.93 15.00
C LYS A 73 20.29 17.61 15.12
N ILE A 74 19.55 17.58 14.02
CA ILE A 74 18.11 17.27 13.95
C ILE A 74 17.96 15.78 13.66
N PRO A 75 17.49 14.96 14.63
CA PRO A 75 17.28 13.54 14.39
C PRO A 75 16.02 13.32 13.54
N ILE A 76 16.19 12.63 12.40
CA ILE A 76 15.07 12.25 11.51
C ILE A 76 14.14 11.24 12.21
N ASN A 77 14.67 10.44 13.15
CA ASN A 77 13.90 9.50 13.96
C ASN A 77 14.60 9.20 15.31
N PRO A 78 13.91 8.55 16.28
CA PRO A 78 14.48 8.24 17.60
C PRO A 78 15.68 7.28 17.59
N PHE A 79 15.86 6.46 16.55
CA PHE A 79 17.02 5.57 16.45
C PHE A 79 18.30 6.36 16.15
N ILE A 80 18.20 7.40 15.32
CA ILE A 80 19.31 8.33 15.04
C ILE A 80 19.63 9.15 16.30
N ASP A 81 18.60 9.68 16.99
CA ASP A 81 18.78 10.43 18.25
C ASP A 81 19.55 9.64 19.33
N SER A 82 19.32 8.33 19.40
CA SER A 82 19.94 7.38 20.34
C SER A 82 21.20 6.66 19.82
N ASN A 83 21.64 6.95 18.60
CA ASN A 83 22.91 6.46 18.05
C ASN A 83 23.95 7.58 17.91
N GLU A 84 23.51 8.83 17.75
CA GLU A 84 24.33 10.04 17.63
C GLU A 84 24.33 10.88 18.94
N ASP A 85 23.77 10.33 20.03
CA ASP A 85 23.63 10.93 21.37
C ASP A 85 23.05 12.37 21.37
N LEU A 86 22.07 12.63 20.50
CA LEU A 86 21.50 13.98 20.31
C LEU A 86 20.48 14.37 21.38
N ASN A 87 19.90 13.39 22.07
CA ASN A 87 19.04 13.55 23.26
C ASN A 87 17.84 14.51 23.08
N LYS A 88 17.26 14.59 21.87
CA LYS A 88 16.09 15.44 21.57
C LYS A 88 14.75 14.72 21.75
N TYR A 89 14.69 13.40 21.69
CA TYR A 89 13.47 12.64 21.99
C TYR A 89 13.34 12.36 23.49
N LYS A 90 12.48 13.12 24.18
CA LYS A 90 12.19 13.01 25.63
C LYS A 90 11.97 11.57 26.15
N TYR A 91 11.39 10.70 25.33
CA TYR A 91 11.02 9.33 25.70
C TYR A 91 12.02 8.26 25.20
N GLY A 92 13.15 8.65 24.62
CA GLY A 92 14.16 7.73 24.07
C GLY A 92 13.65 6.87 22.92
N VAL A 93 14.17 5.64 22.80
CA VAL A 93 13.77 4.67 21.77
C VAL A 93 13.79 3.22 22.25
N GLU A 94 12.74 2.46 21.94
CA GLU A 94 12.73 1.01 22.08
C GLU A 94 13.50 0.38 20.89
N LYS A 95 14.74 -0.09 21.12
CA LYS A 95 15.54 -0.73 20.07
C LYS A 95 14.92 -2.09 19.68
N LYS A 96 14.25 -2.17 18.53
CA LYS A 96 13.61 -3.40 18.02
C LYS A 96 14.66 -4.50 17.76
N LYS A 97 14.33 -5.77 18.01
CA LYS A 97 15.15 -6.91 17.56
C LYS A 97 15.22 -6.97 16.03
N ILE A 98 16.28 -7.55 15.46
CA ILE A 98 16.44 -7.68 14.00
C ILE A 98 15.27 -8.45 13.32
N GLN A 99 14.69 -9.43 14.02
CA GLN A 99 13.51 -10.18 13.60
C GLN A 99 12.24 -9.31 13.41
N ARG A 100 12.17 -8.10 13.99
CA ARG A 100 11.06 -7.14 13.75
C ARG A 100 11.36 -6.14 12.61
N TYR A 101 12.58 -6.08 12.09
CA TYR A 101 12.90 -5.24 10.93
C TYR A 101 12.87 -6.05 9.62
N THR A 102 13.36 -7.30 9.64
CA THR A 102 13.51 -8.10 8.43
C THR A 102 13.50 -9.60 8.74
N GLY A 103 12.97 -10.41 7.82
CA GLY A 103 12.96 -11.86 7.96
C GLY A 103 12.23 -12.55 6.81
N VAL A 104 12.32 -13.89 6.76
CA VAL A 104 11.48 -14.73 5.89
C VAL A 104 10.08 -14.85 6.51
N GLN A 105 9.05 -14.95 5.66
CA GLN A 105 7.67 -15.24 6.05
C GLN A 105 7.55 -16.66 6.62
N VAL A 106 6.55 -16.89 7.49
CA VAL A 106 6.21 -18.20 8.06
C VAL A 106 4.84 -18.66 7.61
N TYR A 107 4.57 -19.96 7.74
CA TYR A 107 3.19 -20.46 7.72
C TYR A 107 2.46 -19.98 8.99
N GLU A 108 1.42 -19.17 8.80
CA GLU A 108 0.63 -18.52 9.87
C GLU A 108 -0.70 -19.23 10.18
N GLU A 109 -0.98 -20.35 9.52
CA GLU A 109 -2.30 -20.99 9.52
C GLU A 109 -2.78 -21.52 10.89
N GLU A 110 -4.02 -22.02 10.93
CA GLU A 110 -4.66 -22.58 12.12
C GLU A 110 -3.79 -23.64 12.83
N ASP A 111 -4.11 -23.95 14.09
CA ASP A 111 -3.39 -24.91 14.95
C ASP A 111 -3.35 -26.37 14.46
N LYS A 112 -3.76 -26.61 13.21
CA LYS A 112 -3.80 -27.89 12.50
C LYS A 112 -2.62 -28.06 11.53
N ASP A 113 -1.94 -26.98 11.12
CA ASP A 113 -0.80 -27.10 10.19
C ASP A 113 0.49 -27.52 10.91
N HIS A 114 1.04 -28.65 10.47
CA HIS A 114 2.35 -29.16 10.87
C HIS A 114 3.53 -28.20 10.59
N LYS A 115 3.40 -27.28 9.62
CA LYS A 115 4.43 -26.27 9.29
C LYS A 115 4.23 -24.92 9.98
N LYS A 116 3.25 -24.79 10.88
CA LYS A 116 2.99 -23.53 11.61
C LYS A 116 4.25 -22.98 12.29
N ASN A 117 4.48 -21.68 12.12
CA ASN A 117 5.69 -20.93 12.53
C ASN A 117 7.01 -21.35 11.82
N GLN A 118 7.01 -22.31 10.91
CA GLN A 118 8.20 -22.64 10.11
C GLN A 118 8.32 -21.68 8.91
N PRO A 119 9.53 -21.36 8.43
CA PRO A 119 9.72 -20.45 7.30
C PRO A 119 9.22 -21.09 6.00
N VAL A 120 8.52 -20.30 5.18
CA VAL A 120 7.94 -20.73 3.90
C VAL A 120 8.99 -21.47 3.03
N ASP A 121 8.58 -22.61 2.49
CA ASP A 121 9.41 -23.39 1.55
C ASP A 121 9.33 -22.83 0.14
N TYR A 122 10.47 -22.82 -0.54
CA TYR A 122 10.61 -22.39 -1.93
C TYR A 122 11.47 -23.40 -2.72
N PRO A 123 11.32 -23.49 -4.05
CA PRO A 123 12.13 -24.40 -4.88
C PRO A 123 13.64 -24.12 -4.91
N PHE A 124 14.02 -22.88 -4.57
CA PHE A 124 15.41 -22.36 -4.60
C PHE A 124 15.86 -21.97 -3.18
N PRO A 125 17.18 -21.96 -2.89
CA PRO A 125 17.71 -21.81 -1.53
C PRO A 125 17.59 -20.37 -0.99
N VAL A 126 16.47 -20.06 -0.33
CA VAL A 126 16.28 -18.81 0.44
C VAL A 126 16.93 -18.92 1.83
N SER A 127 17.59 -17.85 2.29
CA SER A 127 18.25 -17.84 3.60
C SER A 127 17.26 -17.79 4.77
N LYS A 128 16.94 -18.95 5.34
CA LYS A 128 16.04 -19.13 6.49
C LYS A 128 16.62 -18.69 7.85
N SER A 129 17.78 -18.03 7.90
CA SER A 129 18.49 -17.72 9.16
C SER A 129 17.86 -16.59 10.00
N VAL A 130 17.01 -15.76 9.40
CA VAL A 130 16.23 -14.74 10.13
C VAL A 130 14.77 -14.87 9.74
N VAL A 131 13.93 -15.20 10.72
CA VAL A 131 12.48 -15.31 10.61
C VAL A 131 11.84 -14.04 11.16
N PHE A 132 10.76 -13.56 10.54
CA PHE A 132 10.07 -12.37 11.02
C PHE A 132 9.21 -12.68 12.27
N GLU A 133 9.48 -12.00 13.39
CA GLU A 133 8.74 -12.19 14.66
C GLU A 133 7.66 -11.10 14.79
N LYS A 134 6.39 -11.44 14.51
CA LYS A 134 5.26 -10.50 14.73
C LYS A 134 5.16 -10.13 16.21
N ASN A 135 4.99 -8.84 16.49
CA ASN A 135 4.82 -8.40 17.86
C ASN A 135 3.43 -8.78 18.38
N LYS A 136 3.34 -9.27 19.61
CA LYS A 136 2.03 -9.45 20.26
C LYS A 136 1.57 -8.07 20.72
N VAL A 137 0.44 -7.61 20.18
CA VAL A 137 -0.07 -6.23 20.25
C VAL A 137 -0.14 -5.64 21.68
N ASN A 138 -0.19 -6.48 22.70
CA ASN A 138 -0.43 -6.11 24.11
C ASN A 138 0.86 -6.12 24.97
N LYS A 139 2.04 -5.85 24.40
CA LYS A 139 3.34 -6.01 25.10
C LYS A 139 3.94 -4.74 25.73
N SER A 140 3.43 -3.55 25.42
CA SER A 140 3.79 -2.30 26.10
C SER A 140 2.52 -1.54 26.43
N GLU A 141 2.41 -1.08 27.68
CA GLU A 141 1.21 -0.41 28.19
C GLU A 141 1.09 1.01 27.59
N ASP A 142 2.21 1.73 27.45
CA ASP A 142 2.29 3.04 26.80
C ASP A 142 2.85 2.97 25.37
N ARG A 143 1.96 2.73 24.39
CA ARG A 143 2.31 2.86 22.96
C ARG A 143 2.24 4.32 22.49
N ILE A 144 3.30 5.10 22.74
CA ILE A 144 3.36 6.55 22.42
C ILE A 144 3.04 6.87 20.94
N ASN A 145 3.50 6.04 20.00
CA ASN A 145 3.22 6.23 18.56
C ASN A 145 2.23 5.19 18.04
N ILE A 146 1.00 5.64 17.77
CA ILE A 146 -0.12 4.86 17.24
C ILE A 146 -0.36 5.09 15.73
N ASN A 147 0.54 5.79 15.02
CA ASN A 147 0.38 6.02 13.58
C ASN A 147 0.56 4.72 12.78
N TYR A 148 -0.03 4.66 11.59
CA TYR A 148 -0.05 3.46 10.74
C TYR A 148 1.35 2.87 10.53
N SER A 149 2.36 3.70 10.26
CA SER A 149 3.74 3.26 10.04
C SER A 149 4.30 2.43 11.19
N ASN A 150 4.06 2.85 12.44
CA ASN A 150 4.53 2.11 13.60
C ASN A 150 3.69 0.84 13.85
N ILE A 151 2.35 0.93 13.73
CA ILE A 151 1.46 -0.23 13.95
C ILE A 151 1.70 -1.33 12.91
N ALA A 152 1.82 -0.98 11.63
CA ALA A 152 2.02 -1.95 10.57
C ALA A 152 3.39 -2.64 10.67
N SER A 153 4.42 -1.97 11.20
CA SER A 153 5.75 -2.55 11.45
C SER A 153 5.77 -3.71 12.47
N ASP A 154 4.74 -3.85 13.30
CA ASP A 154 4.59 -4.99 14.22
C ASP A 154 4.04 -6.25 13.53
N LEU A 155 3.41 -6.08 12.35
CA LEU A 155 2.70 -7.12 11.61
C LEU A 155 3.42 -7.51 10.30
N TYR A 156 4.18 -6.59 9.71
CA TYR A 156 4.89 -6.74 8.44
C TYR A 156 6.24 -5.99 8.50
N PRO A 157 7.32 -6.52 7.91
CA PRO A 157 8.59 -5.80 7.79
C PRO A 157 8.46 -4.62 6.82
N GLU A 158 9.02 -3.46 7.19
CA GLU A 158 8.88 -2.20 6.45
C GLU A 158 9.47 -2.29 5.01
N GLU A 159 10.64 -2.92 4.85
CA GLU A 159 11.28 -3.20 3.56
C GLU A 159 10.70 -4.43 2.81
N GLY A 160 9.76 -5.15 3.43
CA GLY A 160 9.23 -6.42 2.92
C GLY A 160 9.95 -7.67 3.43
N PHE A 161 9.32 -8.82 3.21
CA PHE A 161 9.90 -10.12 3.56
C PHE A 161 11.13 -10.42 2.69
N LYS A 162 12.07 -11.20 3.24
CA LYS A 162 13.24 -11.75 2.54
C LYS A 162 12.80 -12.74 1.47
N THR A 163 12.42 -12.19 0.34
CA THR A 163 11.85 -12.85 -0.83
C THR A 163 12.94 -13.28 -1.83
N PRO A 164 12.61 -14.17 -2.77
CA PRO A 164 13.56 -14.61 -3.79
C PRO A 164 14.00 -13.44 -4.67
N ASN A 165 15.25 -13.50 -5.14
CA ASN A 165 15.88 -12.43 -5.91
C ASN A 165 16.49 -13.00 -7.18
N ARG A 166 16.05 -12.48 -8.35
CA ARG A 166 16.52 -12.86 -9.70
C ARG A 166 18.04 -13.07 -9.75
N LYS A 167 18.83 -12.12 -9.24
CA LYS A 167 20.31 -12.14 -9.31
C LYS A 167 21.00 -13.08 -8.31
N LYS A 168 20.26 -13.82 -7.49
CA LYS A 168 20.81 -14.68 -6.42
C LYS A 168 20.23 -16.10 -6.34
N HIS A 169 19.05 -16.35 -6.91
CA HIS A 169 18.30 -17.60 -6.71
C HIS A 169 17.95 -18.33 -8.02
N PHE A 170 18.18 -17.69 -9.17
CA PHE A 170 17.96 -18.25 -10.49
C PHE A 170 19.28 -18.15 -11.28
N SER A 171 19.71 -19.27 -11.84
CA SER A 171 20.87 -19.40 -12.72
C SER A 171 20.50 -19.13 -14.18
N SER A 172 19.22 -19.19 -14.53
CA SER A 172 18.72 -18.93 -15.89
C SER A 172 17.32 -18.31 -15.89
N ASP A 173 17.04 -17.45 -16.87
CA ASP A 173 15.74 -16.76 -16.95
C ASP A 173 14.56 -17.73 -17.22
N TRP A 174 14.80 -18.92 -17.79
CA TRP A 174 13.75 -19.94 -17.95
C TRP A 174 13.28 -20.50 -16.59
N GLU A 175 14.16 -20.60 -15.60
CA GLU A 175 13.82 -21.07 -14.25
C GLU A 175 12.90 -20.05 -13.56
N MET A 176 13.18 -18.76 -13.77
CA MET A 176 12.37 -17.64 -13.28
C MET A 176 11.00 -17.59 -13.97
N LEU A 177 10.94 -17.79 -15.30
CA LEU A 177 9.70 -17.89 -16.07
C LEU A 177 8.85 -19.10 -15.62
N LEU A 178 9.49 -20.25 -15.37
CA LEU A 178 8.81 -21.45 -14.88
C LEU A 178 8.27 -21.25 -13.45
N ALA A 179 9.07 -20.67 -12.55
CA ALA A 179 8.63 -20.34 -11.19
C ALA A 179 7.46 -19.34 -11.19
N HIS A 180 7.45 -18.36 -12.11
CA HIS A 180 6.33 -17.45 -12.30
C HIS A 180 5.08 -18.17 -12.83
N ASN A 181 5.22 -19.02 -13.85
CA ASN A 181 4.12 -19.81 -14.42
C ASN A 181 3.44 -20.71 -13.36
N HIS A 182 4.18 -21.20 -12.37
CA HIS A 182 3.64 -21.98 -11.26
C HIS A 182 3.23 -21.14 -10.03
N GLY A 183 3.27 -19.80 -10.10
CA GLY A 183 2.88 -18.91 -8.99
C GLY A 183 3.87 -18.87 -7.82
N LEU A 184 5.08 -19.41 -7.98
CA LEU A 184 6.11 -19.52 -6.95
C LEU A 184 7.09 -18.34 -6.92
N TYR A 185 7.01 -17.45 -7.93
CA TYR A 185 7.78 -16.21 -8.00
C TYR A 185 7.03 -15.14 -8.80
N ASN A 186 6.62 -14.05 -8.15
CA ASN A 186 6.11 -12.87 -8.85
C ASN A 186 7.28 -12.05 -9.42
N PHE A 187 7.14 -11.51 -10.63
CA PHE A 187 8.16 -10.61 -11.16
C PHE A 187 8.28 -9.36 -10.28
N LYS A 188 9.51 -8.87 -10.10
CA LYS A 188 9.71 -7.52 -9.57
C LYS A 188 9.53 -6.56 -10.73
N ASN A 189 8.41 -5.82 -10.77
CA ASN A 189 8.20 -4.82 -11.81
C ASN A 189 9.31 -3.76 -11.68
N THR A 190 10.16 -3.65 -12.70
CA THR A 190 11.34 -2.78 -12.73
C THR A 190 11.05 -1.39 -13.30
N ASP A 191 9.84 -1.16 -13.81
CA ASP A 191 9.54 0.04 -14.58
C ASP A 191 9.44 1.27 -13.68
N HIS A 192 10.47 2.11 -13.73
CA HIS A 192 10.70 3.30 -12.89
C HIS A 192 9.71 4.46 -13.09
N ASN A 193 8.46 4.19 -13.50
CA ASN A 193 7.38 5.18 -13.62
C ASN A 193 6.79 5.56 -12.24
N THR A 194 7.69 6.16 -11.43
CA THR A 194 7.57 7.22 -10.39
C THR A 194 6.40 7.29 -9.40
N ILE A 195 5.21 6.74 -9.64
CA ILE A 195 4.03 6.93 -8.76
C ILE A 195 3.39 5.61 -8.29
N VAL A 196 3.49 4.52 -9.06
CA VAL A 196 2.74 3.27 -8.75
C VAL A 196 3.65 2.05 -8.46
N ASN A 197 4.85 2.01 -9.03
CA ASN A 197 5.59 0.74 -9.23
C ASN A 197 6.63 0.37 -8.17
N LYS A 198 6.96 1.26 -7.22
CA LYS A 198 8.10 1.05 -6.30
C LYS A 198 7.84 -0.05 -5.25
N ASP A 199 6.59 -0.23 -4.84
CA ASP A 199 6.25 -0.83 -3.54
C ASP A 199 5.46 -2.14 -3.64
N MET A 200 5.71 -2.96 -4.68
CA MET A 200 5.14 -4.32 -4.76
C MET A 200 5.78 -5.30 -3.74
N TYR A 201 6.75 -4.85 -2.95
CA TYR A 201 7.41 -5.63 -1.90
C TYR A 201 7.59 -4.87 -0.58
N ALA A 202 7.66 -3.53 -0.61
CA ALA A 202 7.75 -2.70 0.58
C ALA A 202 6.36 -2.49 1.21
N LEU A 203 6.32 -2.07 2.48
CA LEU A 203 5.09 -1.78 3.20
C LEU A 203 4.45 -0.49 2.65
N ASN A 204 3.20 -0.55 2.19
CA ASN A 204 2.46 0.64 1.73
C ASN A 204 2.48 1.69 2.85
N THR A 205 2.85 2.94 2.56
CA THR A 205 2.66 4.03 3.53
C THR A 205 1.17 4.41 3.61
N GLU A 206 0.79 5.15 4.65
CA GLU A 206 -0.57 5.68 4.79
C GLU A 206 -1.01 6.52 3.57
N ASN A 207 -0.08 7.27 2.98
CA ASN A 207 -0.33 8.06 1.78
C ASN A 207 -0.49 7.18 0.53
N ASP A 208 0.27 6.08 0.41
CA ASP A 208 0.11 5.14 -0.70
C ASP A 208 -1.24 4.43 -0.63
N ILE A 209 -1.68 4.05 0.58
CA ILE A 209 -3.02 3.48 0.83
C ILE A 209 -4.10 4.49 0.44
N ARG A 210 -3.99 5.74 0.92
CA ARG A 210 -4.92 6.83 0.62
C ARG A 210 -5.00 7.12 -0.89
N ASN A 211 -3.87 7.21 -1.57
CA ASN A 211 -3.79 7.50 -3.00
C ASN A 211 -4.34 6.35 -3.85
N LYS A 212 -3.94 5.10 -3.56
CA LYS A 212 -4.46 3.90 -4.25
C LYS A 212 -5.97 3.74 -4.04
N LEU A 213 -6.47 4.01 -2.83
CA LEU A 213 -7.89 3.98 -2.51
C LEU A 213 -8.67 5.08 -3.25
N ASN A 214 -8.19 6.33 -3.26
CA ASN A 214 -8.85 7.44 -3.96
C ASN A 214 -9.01 7.14 -5.46
N LEU A 215 -7.96 6.67 -6.13
CA LEU A 215 -7.99 6.28 -7.55
C LEU A 215 -9.00 5.15 -7.85
N TYR A 216 -9.24 4.26 -6.88
CA TYR A 216 -10.25 3.20 -6.98
C TYR A 216 -11.67 3.71 -6.75
N VAL A 217 -11.85 4.61 -5.77
CA VAL A 217 -13.12 5.30 -5.48
C VAL A 217 -13.55 6.17 -6.67
N GLU A 218 -12.62 6.92 -7.28
CA GLU A 218 -12.86 7.71 -8.49
C GLU A 218 -13.36 6.82 -9.63
N ARG A 219 -12.68 5.69 -9.89
CA ARG A 219 -13.06 4.75 -10.94
C ARG A 219 -14.48 4.19 -10.73
N ILE A 220 -14.80 3.66 -9.55
CA ILE A 220 -16.13 3.07 -9.31
C ILE A 220 -17.25 4.11 -9.46
N ASN A 221 -17.04 5.35 -9.00
CA ASN A 221 -18.06 6.40 -9.14
C ASN A 221 -18.25 6.85 -10.60
N VAL A 222 -17.26 6.66 -11.48
CA VAL A 222 -17.41 6.83 -12.93
C VAL A 222 -18.09 5.62 -13.58
N ASP A 223 -17.73 4.40 -13.18
CA ASP A 223 -18.25 3.16 -13.77
C ASP A 223 -19.75 2.94 -13.47
N ASN A 224 -20.20 3.16 -12.23
CA ASN A 224 -21.61 3.16 -11.85
C ASN A 224 -21.88 4.04 -10.61
N PRO A 225 -22.33 5.31 -10.76
CA PRO A 225 -22.56 6.20 -9.63
C PRO A 225 -23.73 5.75 -8.73
N ASN A 226 -24.69 5.00 -9.26
CA ASN A 226 -25.92 4.59 -8.57
C ASN A 226 -25.82 3.20 -7.90
N ASP A 227 -24.66 2.55 -7.98
CA ASP A 227 -24.41 1.24 -7.37
C ASP A 227 -24.57 1.30 -5.84
N ALA A 228 -25.53 0.55 -5.29
CA ALA A 228 -25.76 0.49 -3.84
C ALA A 228 -24.60 -0.19 -3.09
N CYS A 229 -23.87 -1.08 -3.77
CA CYS A 229 -22.86 -1.96 -3.18
C CYS A 229 -21.43 -1.40 -3.28
N LYS A 230 -21.22 -0.27 -3.98
CA LYS A 230 -19.89 0.31 -4.21
C LYS A 230 -19.06 0.51 -2.95
N TYR A 231 -19.68 0.93 -1.85
CA TYR A 231 -18.98 1.17 -0.59
C TYR A 231 -18.45 -0.12 0.06
N LEU A 232 -19.06 -1.28 -0.21
CA LEU A 232 -18.59 -2.58 0.29
C LEU A 232 -17.31 -3.00 -0.46
N ALA A 233 -17.27 -2.82 -1.78
CA ALA A 233 -16.06 -3.03 -2.58
C ALA A 233 -14.93 -2.04 -2.21
N ILE A 234 -15.26 -0.79 -1.90
CA ILE A 234 -14.31 0.22 -1.42
C ILE A 234 -13.71 -0.18 -0.06
N GLU A 235 -14.51 -0.64 0.90
CA GLU A 235 -14.02 -1.13 2.21
C GLU A 235 -13.26 -2.47 2.11
N GLU A 236 -13.61 -3.34 1.16
CA GLU A 236 -12.82 -4.54 0.82
C GLU A 236 -11.43 -4.15 0.33
N TYR A 237 -11.33 -3.29 -0.69
CA TYR A 237 -10.05 -2.88 -1.26
C TYR A 237 -9.17 -2.11 -0.25
N LYS A 238 -9.78 -1.23 0.56
CA LYS A 238 -9.14 -0.56 1.70
C LYS A 238 -8.63 -1.56 2.76
N CYS A 239 -9.37 -2.62 3.05
CA CYS A 239 -8.95 -3.69 3.95
C CYS A 239 -7.73 -4.44 3.38
N LEU A 240 -7.75 -4.79 2.09
CA LEU A 240 -6.64 -5.45 1.41
C LEU A 240 -5.37 -4.57 1.42
N LEU A 241 -5.50 -3.26 1.14
CA LEU A 241 -4.40 -2.30 1.17
C LEU A 241 -3.78 -2.15 2.57
N THR A 242 -4.59 -2.02 3.62
CA THR A 242 -4.09 -1.85 5.00
C THR A 242 -3.46 -3.13 5.57
N HIS A 243 -3.85 -4.30 5.09
CA HIS A 243 -3.23 -5.60 5.41
C HIS A 243 -2.13 -6.05 4.44
N SER A 244 -1.73 -5.19 3.48
CA SER A 244 -0.63 -5.46 2.55
C SER A 244 -0.78 -6.79 1.79
N PHE A 245 -1.92 -6.95 1.12
CA PHE A 245 -2.25 -8.11 0.28
C PHE A 245 -1.17 -8.47 -0.75
N HIS A 246 -0.35 -7.50 -1.18
CA HIS A 246 0.76 -7.67 -2.10
C HIS A 246 1.97 -8.43 -1.49
N MET A 247 2.10 -8.44 -0.15
CA MET A 247 3.09 -9.26 0.56
C MET A 247 2.52 -10.61 1.02
N ASN A 248 1.32 -10.58 1.60
CA ASN A 248 0.69 -11.74 2.22
C ASN A 248 -0.80 -11.75 1.83
N PRO A 249 -1.13 -12.32 0.65
CA PRO A 249 -2.49 -12.32 0.14
C PRO A 249 -3.42 -13.15 1.03
N ASP A 250 -2.98 -14.32 1.52
CA ASP A 250 -3.83 -15.27 2.24
C ASP A 250 -4.34 -14.70 3.57
N VAL A 251 -3.44 -14.14 4.39
CA VAL A 251 -3.80 -13.48 5.67
C VAL A 251 -4.56 -12.17 5.46
N SER A 252 -4.46 -11.55 4.28
CA SER A 252 -5.28 -10.39 3.93
C SER A 252 -6.69 -10.81 3.52
N ASN A 253 -6.80 -11.80 2.64
CA ASN A 253 -8.05 -12.39 2.18
C ASN A 253 -8.88 -12.92 3.37
N GLN A 254 -8.26 -13.65 4.30
CA GLN A 254 -8.91 -14.13 5.53
C GLN A 254 -9.56 -13.02 6.37
N LYS A 255 -9.03 -11.79 6.36
CA LYS A 255 -9.57 -10.64 7.10
C LYS A 255 -10.62 -9.85 6.30
N CYS A 256 -10.48 -9.82 4.98
CA CYS A 256 -11.26 -8.95 4.10
C CYS A 256 -12.41 -9.66 3.38
N VAL A 257 -12.41 -11.00 3.29
CA VAL A 257 -13.47 -11.82 2.68
C VAL A 257 -14.87 -11.56 3.25
N LYS A 258 -14.98 -11.06 4.48
CA LYS A 258 -16.25 -10.58 5.04
C LYS A 258 -16.87 -9.48 4.17
N TRP A 259 -16.10 -8.51 3.68
CA TRP A 259 -16.60 -7.40 2.86
C TRP A 259 -16.99 -7.89 1.46
N PHE A 260 -16.22 -8.84 0.90
CA PHE A 260 -16.59 -9.55 -0.32
C PHE A 260 -17.93 -10.28 -0.17
N ASN A 261 -18.16 -10.98 0.95
CA ASN A 261 -19.42 -11.68 1.22
C ASN A 261 -20.60 -10.70 1.37
N GLU A 262 -20.42 -9.56 2.04
CA GLU A 262 -21.45 -8.51 2.10
C GLU A 262 -21.71 -7.90 0.71
N TYR A 263 -20.66 -7.65 -0.08
CA TYR A 263 -20.79 -7.15 -1.45
C TYR A 263 -21.57 -8.13 -2.35
N MET A 264 -21.28 -9.43 -2.26
CA MET A 264 -21.98 -10.47 -3.03
C MET A 264 -23.45 -10.62 -2.60
N GLN A 265 -23.76 -10.50 -1.31
CA GLN A 265 -25.14 -10.44 -0.81
C GLN A 265 -25.86 -9.18 -1.34
N CYS A 266 -25.22 -8.02 -1.25
CA CYS A 266 -25.75 -6.76 -1.77
C CYS A 266 -26.02 -6.83 -3.29
N LYS A 267 -25.16 -7.50 -4.08
CA LYS A 267 -25.39 -7.69 -5.52
C LYS A 267 -26.54 -8.63 -5.84
N TRP A 268 -26.81 -9.65 -5.02
CA TRP A 268 -28.05 -10.42 -5.13
C TRP A 268 -29.28 -9.57 -4.77
N ASP A 269 -29.17 -8.70 -3.78
CA ASP A 269 -30.26 -7.84 -3.33
C ASP A 269 -30.58 -6.70 -4.31
N GLU A 270 -29.57 -6.10 -4.95
CA GLU A 270 -29.74 -5.22 -6.10
C GLU A 270 -30.44 -5.94 -7.27
N HIS A 271 -30.03 -7.18 -7.56
CA HIS A 271 -30.64 -7.99 -8.62
C HIS A 271 -32.10 -8.35 -8.33
N LYS A 272 -32.42 -8.84 -7.12
CA LYS A 272 -33.79 -9.26 -6.77
C LYS A 272 -34.77 -8.09 -6.79
N LEU A 273 -34.33 -6.89 -6.39
CA LEU A 273 -35.12 -5.65 -6.49
C LEU A 273 -35.33 -5.22 -7.94
N ASN A 274 -34.26 -5.14 -8.75
CA ASN A 274 -34.32 -4.68 -10.13
C ASN A 274 -35.16 -5.60 -11.05
N TYR A 275 -35.20 -6.91 -10.77
CA TYR A 275 -36.00 -7.88 -11.52
C TYR A 275 -37.33 -8.25 -10.85
N GLY A 276 -37.71 -7.61 -9.74
CA GLY A 276 -38.99 -7.81 -9.06
C GLY A 276 -39.20 -9.22 -8.48
N TYR A 277 -38.13 -9.89 -8.08
CA TYR A 277 -38.20 -11.24 -7.50
C TYR A 277 -38.72 -11.17 -6.06
N ASN A 278 -39.82 -11.88 -5.81
CA ASN A 278 -40.42 -12.05 -4.49
C ASN A 278 -40.98 -13.48 -4.33
N TYR A 279 -41.37 -13.85 -3.11
CA TYR A 279 -41.85 -15.17 -2.75
C TYR A 279 -43.20 -15.08 -2.01
N ILE A 280 -43.97 -16.16 -2.02
CA ILE A 280 -45.26 -16.21 -1.29
C ILE A 280 -44.98 -16.59 0.15
N GLU A 281 -45.18 -15.64 1.06
CA GLU A 281 -45.02 -15.89 2.50
C GLU A 281 -46.12 -16.80 3.07
N ASN A 282 -45.74 -17.59 4.07
CA ASN A 282 -46.69 -18.43 4.81
C ASN A 282 -47.52 -17.59 5.79
N ARG A 283 -48.75 -18.06 6.08
CA ARG A 283 -49.58 -17.43 7.12
C ARG A 283 -48.85 -17.42 8.46
N ARG A 284 -48.80 -16.24 9.07
CA ARG A 284 -48.17 -15.95 10.37
C ARG A 284 -48.44 -17.04 11.42
N ASN A 285 -47.36 -17.55 12.04
CA ASN A 285 -47.42 -18.59 13.06
C ASN A 285 -48.22 -18.13 14.31
N LYS A 286 -49.10 -19.02 14.82
CA LYS A 286 -49.92 -18.82 16.02
C LYS A 286 -49.10 -18.53 17.31
N LYS A 287 -47.83 -18.96 17.37
CA LYS A 287 -46.86 -18.63 18.43
C LYS A 287 -45.72 -17.71 17.95
N SER A 288 -46.00 -16.80 17.02
CA SER A 288 -45.03 -15.78 16.56
C SER A 288 -44.55 -14.84 17.68
N LYS A 289 -45.39 -14.58 18.69
CA LYS A 289 -44.96 -13.93 19.94
C LYS A 289 -44.63 -14.98 21.01
N ALA A 290 -43.52 -14.79 21.72
CA ALA A 290 -43.17 -15.61 22.88
C ALA A 290 -44.12 -15.39 24.09
N TYR A 291 -44.66 -14.18 24.24
CA TYR A 291 -45.62 -13.82 25.28
C TYR A 291 -46.70 -12.87 24.73
N ILE A 292 -47.91 -12.89 25.30
CA ILE A 292 -49.06 -12.13 24.75
C ILE A 292 -48.83 -10.61 24.77
N ALA A 293 -48.25 -10.09 25.85
CA ALA A 293 -47.92 -8.67 26.00
C ALA A 293 -46.56 -8.27 25.39
N ALA A 294 -45.87 -9.19 24.70
CA ALA A 294 -44.63 -8.84 24.03
C ALA A 294 -44.90 -7.85 22.87
N PRO A 295 -44.04 -6.82 22.71
CA PRO A 295 -44.08 -5.98 21.51
C PRO A 295 -43.80 -6.84 20.28
N ASP A 296 -44.33 -6.38 19.15
CA ASP A 296 -44.40 -7.16 17.91
C ASP A 296 -43.87 -6.29 16.79
N TYR A 297 -42.54 -6.20 16.73
CA TYR A 297 -41.86 -5.43 15.71
C TYR A 297 -42.19 -6.05 14.34
N GLN A 298 -42.80 -5.25 13.46
CA GLN A 298 -42.98 -5.66 12.08
C GLN A 298 -41.63 -5.47 11.37
N TYR A 299 -41.22 -6.48 10.63
CA TYR A 299 -40.05 -6.44 9.76
C TYR A 299 -40.55 -6.41 8.31
N SER A 300 -39.79 -5.72 7.44
CA SER A 300 -40.07 -5.57 6.01
C SER A 300 -39.40 -6.67 5.17
#